data_AF-A0A346A4C8-F1
#
_entry.id   AF-A0A346A4C8-F1
#
_cell.length_a   1.000
_cell.length_b   1.000
_cell.length_c   1.000
_cell.angle_alpha   90.00
_cell.angle_beta   90.00
_cell.angle_gamma   90.00
#
_symmetry.space_group_name_H-M   'P 1'
#
loop_
_entity.id
_entity.type
_entity.pdbx_description
1 polymer ?
#
loop_
_entity_poly.entity_id
_entity_poly.type
_entity_poly.pdbx_seq_one_letter_code
_entity_poly.pdbx_strand_id
1 'polypeptide(L)'
;MIDKAAEAKSKADWPADIAAEFAREAKNPNPCVGSTLLSENERTRVWIIRLAPGERIGFHRHVLDYFWTSVSGGRGRQHVHDGTTVEYTYVPGETRHETYGLGEFKVHDLENLGDREMVFMTVEFKDSANKPLPLPSTVQRQAA
;
A
#
# COMPACT_ATOMS: atom_id res chain seq x y z
N MET A 1 -13.60 9.50 10.78
CA MET A 1 -12.22 9.61 10.25
C MET A 1 -12.04 11.06 9.82
N ILE A 2 -11.01 11.76 10.29
CA ILE A 2 -10.72 13.10 9.78
C ILE A 2 -9.99 12.90 8.45
N ASP A 3 -10.63 13.28 7.35
CA ASP A 3 -10.01 13.21 6.03
C ASP A 3 -8.82 14.16 6.01
N LYS A 4 -7.62 13.60 5.91
CA LYS A 4 -6.39 14.38 5.73
C LYS A 4 -6.30 14.79 4.26
N ALA A 5 -6.28 16.09 4.02
CA ALA A 5 -6.03 16.63 2.69
C ALA A 5 -4.64 16.22 2.19
N ALA A 6 -4.55 15.88 0.90
CA ALA A 6 -3.26 15.73 0.23
C ALA A 6 -2.55 17.08 0.14
N GLU A 7 -1.23 17.08 0.26
CA GLU A 7 -0.42 18.29 0.06
C GLU A 7 -0.37 18.70 -1.40
N ALA A 8 -0.36 17.70 -2.28
CA ALA A 8 -0.49 17.86 -3.71
C ALA A 8 -1.39 16.76 -4.29
N LYS A 9 -2.16 17.11 -5.31
CA LYS A 9 -2.98 16.17 -6.10
C LYS A 9 -2.95 16.57 -7.57
N SER A 10 -2.63 15.63 -8.44
CA SER A 10 -2.54 15.84 -9.89
C SER A 10 -3.25 14.72 -10.66
N LYS A 11 -3.69 15.04 -11.88
CA LYS A 11 -4.17 14.09 -12.90
C LYS A 11 -3.32 14.16 -14.18
N ALA A 12 -2.09 14.65 -14.07
CA ALA A 12 -1.15 14.60 -15.17
C ALA A 12 -0.85 13.14 -15.54
N ASP A 13 -0.53 12.91 -16.81
CA ASP A 13 -0.16 11.59 -17.29
C ASP A 13 1.03 11.03 -16.50
N TRP A 14 0.94 9.77 -16.12
CA TRP A 14 2.02 9.08 -15.43
C TRP A 14 3.18 8.78 -16.38
N PRO A 15 4.42 8.67 -15.86
CA PRO A 15 5.54 8.13 -16.62
C PRO A 15 5.18 6.79 -17.28
N ALA A 16 5.72 6.54 -18.49
CA ALA A 16 5.32 5.40 -19.31
C ALA A 16 5.57 4.04 -18.62
N ASP A 17 6.61 3.94 -17.81
CA ASP A 17 6.93 2.76 -17.01
C ASP A 17 5.92 2.52 -15.88
N ILE A 18 5.50 3.58 -15.18
CA ILE A 18 4.43 3.53 -14.15
C ILE A 18 3.09 3.13 -14.78
N ALA A 19 2.72 3.75 -15.90
CA ALA A 19 1.49 3.40 -16.63
C ALA A 19 1.51 1.94 -17.12
N ALA A 20 2.65 1.47 -17.62
CA ALA A 20 2.81 0.09 -18.05
C ALA A 20 2.76 -0.91 -16.87
N GLU A 21 3.31 -0.54 -15.71
CA GLU A 21 3.20 -1.34 -14.49
C GLU A 21 1.75 -1.47 -14.02
N PHE A 22 1.01 -0.36 -13.96
CA PHE A 22 -0.41 -0.37 -13.62
C PHE A 22 -1.22 -1.26 -14.57
N ALA A 23 -0.96 -1.18 -15.88
CA ALA A 23 -1.62 -2.04 -16.87
C ALA A 23 -1.28 -3.54 -16.69
N ARG A 24 -0.10 -3.89 -16.16
CA ARG A 24 0.25 -5.27 -15.79
C ARG A 24 -0.49 -5.71 -14.54
N GLU A 25 -0.54 -4.87 -13.51
CA GLU A 25 -1.27 -5.14 -12.27
C GLU A 25 -2.76 -5.41 -12.54
N ALA A 26 -3.39 -4.63 -13.42
CA ALA A 26 -4.79 -4.83 -13.80
C ALA A 26 -5.07 -6.24 -14.36
N LYS A 27 -4.11 -6.84 -15.05
CA LYS A 27 -4.20 -8.19 -15.63
C LYS A 27 -3.80 -9.29 -14.66
N ASN A 28 -2.89 -8.98 -13.74
CA ASN A 28 -2.35 -9.91 -12.75
C ASN A 28 -2.21 -9.18 -11.41
N PRO A 29 -3.30 -9.14 -10.60
CA PRO A 29 -3.33 -8.39 -9.36
C PRO A 29 -2.22 -8.78 -8.39
N ASN A 30 -1.49 -7.80 -7.87
CA ASN A 30 -0.41 -8.03 -6.92
C ASN A 30 -0.92 -7.95 -5.47
N PRO A 31 -0.95 -9.06 -4.71
CA PRO A 31 -1.49 -9.08 -3.35
C PRO A 31 -0.47 -8.70 -2.28
N CYS A 32 0.78 -8.38 -2.65
CA CYS A 32 1.84 -8.07 -1.70
C CYS A 32 1.73 -6.59 -1.29
N VAL A 33 0.92 -6.32 -0.27
CA VAL A 33 0.67 -4.95 0.23
C VAL A 33 1.78 -4.39 1.11
N GLY A 34 2.90 -5.12 1.24
CA GLY A 34 4.14 -4.65 1.83
C GLY A 34 5.36 -5.38 1.27
N SER A 35 6.56 -4.89 1.61
CA SER A 35 7.83 -5.47 1.17
C SER A 35 8.15 -6.80 1.85
N THR A 36 7.65 -7.02 3.06
CA THR A 36 7.86 -8.26 3.82
C THR A 36 6.60 -8.66 4.58
N LEU A 37 6.24 -9.95 4.52
CA LEU A 37 5.20 -10.53 5.36
C LEU A 37 5.80 -10.87 6.72
N LEU A 38 5.38 -10.17 7.76
CA LEU A 38 5.88 -10.34 9.12
C LEU A 38 5.19 -11.49 9.86
N SER A 39 3.88 -11.64 9.65
CA SER A 39 3.08 -12.65 10.33
C SER A 39 1.81 -12.94 9.55
N GLU A 40 1.35 -14.18 9.60
CA GLU A 40 0.07 -14.60 9.04
C GLU A 40 -0.54 -15.67 9.95
N ASN A 41 -1.80 -15.46 10.36
CA ASN A 41 -2.57 -16.45 11.10
C ASN A 41 -3.98 -16.58 10.48
N GLU A 42 -4.91 -17.25 11.16
CA GLU A 42 -6.28 -17.46 10.67
C GLU A 42 -7.08 -16.16 10.49
N ARG A 43 -6.75 -15.11 11.25
CA ARG A 43 -7.50 -13.85 11.31
C ARG A 43 -6.83 -12.71 10.56
N THR A 44 -5.50 -12.67 10.50
CA THR A 44 -4.78 -11.51 9.98
C THR A 44 -3.57 -11.85 9.12
N ARG A 45 -3.17 -10.88 8.29
CA ARG A 45 -1.83 -10.77 7.70
C ARG A 45 -1.22 -9.47 8.17
N VAL A 46 0.05 -9.53 8.59
CA VAL A 46 0.82 -8.36 9.02
C VAL A 46 1.98 -8.17 8.07
N TRP A 47 2.04 -6.99 7.48
CA TRP A 47 3.05 -6.58 6.51
C TRP A 47 3.84 -5.39 7.03
N ILE A 48 5.07 -5.26 6.55
CA ILE A 48 5.86 -4.04 6.67
C ILE A 48 6.28 -3.56 5.29
N ILE A 49 6.26 -2.25 5.11
CA ILE A 49 6.93 -1.53 4.02
C ILE A 49 8.11 -0.80 4.65
N ARG A 50 9.30 -0.98 4.09
CA ARG A 50 10.49 -0.16 4.37
C ARG A 50 10.99 0.42 3.06
N LEU A 51 11.09 1.74 2.99
CA LEU A 51 11.57 2.45 1.81
C LEU A 51 12.68 3.40 2.22
N ALA A 52 13.89 3.19 1.72
CA ALA A 52 14.95 4.20 1.76
C ALA A 52 14.54 5.44 0.94
N PRO A 53 15.26 6.58 1.09
CA PRO A 53 15.03 7.77 0.25
C PRO A 53 15.02 7.42 -1.24
N GLY A 54 13.95 7.81 -1.96
CA GLY A 54 13.77 7.54 -3.39
C GLY A 54 13.33 6.11 -3.73
N GLU A 55 13.20 5.20 -2.76
CA GLU A 55 12.65 3.86 -3.02
C GLU A 55 11.13 3.90 -3.14
N ARG A 56 10.62 2.93 -3.90
CA ARG A 56 9.19 2.76 -4.17
C ARG A 56 8.79 1.31 -4.02
N ILE A 57 7.65 1.07 -3.37
CA ILE A 57 6.92 -0.19 -3.53
C ILE A 57 5.97 -0.06 -4.72
N GLY A 58 6.04 -1.02 -5.64
CA GLY A 58 5.23 -1.06 -6.85
C GLY A 58 3.73 -1.14 -6.60
N PHE A 59 2.96 -1.14 -7.68
CA PHE A 59 1.50 -1.25 -7.58
C PHE A 59 1.11 -2.57 -6.89
N HIS A 60 0.25 -2.44 -5.88
CA HIS A 60 -0.29 -3.54 -5.10
C HIS A 60 -1.79 -3.32 -4.85
N ARG A 61 -2.50 -4.40 -4.57
CA ARG A 61 -3.96 -4.44 -4.45
C ARG A 61 -4.39 -4.86 -3.06
N HIS A 62 -5.12 -3.97 -2.41
CA HIS A 62 -5.90 -4.26 -1.22
C HIS A 62 -7.29 -4.72 -1.63
N VAL A 63 -7.70 -5.91 -1.18
CA VAL A 63 -9.09 -6.39 -1.28
C VAL A 63 -9.72 -6.60 0.09
N LEU A 64 -8.91 -6.68 1.14
CA LEU A 64 -9.33 -6.90 2.51
C LEU A 64 -9.47 -5.56 3.25
N ASP A 65 -10.29 -5.55 4.29
CA ASP A 65 -10.26 -4.48 5.28
C ASP A 65 -8.89 -4.50 5.94
N TYR A 66 -8.36 -3.31 6.20
CA TYR A 66 -7.06 -3.19 6.83
C TYR A 66 -6.97 -1.90 7.60
N PHE A 67 -5.95 -1.83 8.45
CA PHE A 67 -5.41 -0.55 8.85
C PHE A 67 -3.92 -0.53 8.61
N TRP A 68 -3.39 0.67 8.47
CA TRP A 68 -1.96 0.90 8.43
C TRP A 68 -1.57 1.92 9.48
N THR A 69 -0.36 1.80 9.99
CA THR A 69 0.28 2.80 10.86
C THR A 69 1.59 3.24 10.21
N SER A 70 1.78 4.54 10.06
CA SER A 70 3.06 5.17 9.73
C SER A 70 3.97 5.06 10.95
N VAL A 71 4.97 4.17 10.89
CA VAL A 71 5.87 3.90 12.03
C VAL A 71 6.87 5.04 12.20
N SER A 72 7.48 5.49 11.10
CA SER A 72 8.53 6.51 11.12
C SER A 72 8.06 7.91 10.71
N GLY A 73 6.86 8.06 10.15
CA GLY A 73 6.52 9.25 9.37
C GLY A 73 7.28 9.31 8.04
N GLY A 74 7.11 10.42 7.32
CA GLY A 74 7.81 10.66 6.05
C GLY A 74 6.93 11.40 5.05
N ARG A 75 7.50 11.76 3.90
CA ARG A 75 6.74 12.34 2.78
C ARG A 75 6.67 11.31 1.67
N GLY A 76 5.46 10.94 1.26
CA GLY A 76 5.22 9.91 0.27
C GLY A 76 4.42 10.39 -0.93
N ARG A 77 4.72 9.84 -2.11
CA ARG A 77 3.92 9.98 -3.33
C ARG A 77 3.23 8.66 -3.64
N GLN A 78 1.98 8.73 -4.09
CA GLN A 78 1.21 7.57 -4.55
C GLN A 78 0.58 7.87 -5.91
N HIS A 79 0.62 6.89 -6.79
CA HIS A 79 -0.23 6.77 -7.97
C HIS A 79 -1.42 5.88 -7.59
N VAL A 80 -2.64 6.36 -7.79
CA VAL A 80 -3.86 5.69 -7.36
C VAL A 80 -4.66 5.26 -8.59
N HIS A 81 -5.34 4.12 -8.52
CA HIS A 81 -6.10 3.53 -9.63
C HIS A 81 -7.20 4.41 -10.25
N ASP A 82 -7.56 5.54 -9.63
CA ASP A 82 -8.41 6.58 -10.23
C ASP A 82 -7.67 7.51 -11.21
N GLY A 83 -6.38 7.23 -11.46
CA GLY A 83 -5.48 7.99 -12.31
C GLY A 83 -4.82 9.18 -11.61
N THR A 84 -5.05 9.38 -10.30
CA THR A 84 -4.46 10.52 -9.59
C THR A 84 -3.07 10.21 -9.04
N THR A 85 -2.21 11.22 -9.04
CA THR A 85 -1.00 11.25 -8.22
C THR A 85 -1.27 12.12 -7.00
N VAL A 86 -1.00 11.60 -5.80
CA VAL A 86 -1.18 12.30 -4.52
C VAL A 86 0.10 12.29 -3.70
N GLU A 87 0.35 13.38 -2.96
CA GLU A 87 1.45 13.47 -2.02
C GLU A 87 0.94 13.78 -0.61
N TYR A 88 1.52 13.12 0.39
CA TYR A 88 1.19 13.30 1.80
C TYR A 88 2.47 13.35 2.66
N THR A 89 2.47 14.18 3.71
CA THR A 89 3.44 14.06 4.81
C THR A 89 2.80 13.34 5.99
N TYR A 90 3.29 12.15 6.31
CA TYR A 90 2.85 11.32 7.43
C TYR A 90 3.61 11.66 8.71
N VAL A 91 2.92 11.57 9.85
CA VAL A 91 3.55 11.65 11.17
C VAL A 91 3.71 10.25 11.78
N PRO A 92 4.70 10.01 12.66
CA PRO A 92 4.79 8.76 13.42
C PRO A 92 3.49 8.50 14.21
N GLY A 93 3.00 7.26 14.15
CA GLY A 93 1.75 6.84 14.78
C GLY A 93 0.47 7.17 13.99
N GLU A 94 0.56 7.95 12.90
CA GLU A 94 -0.61 8.19 12.04
C GLU A 94 -1.18 6.86 11.56
N THR A 95 -2.47 6.66 11.79
CA THR A 95 -3.16 5.40 11.52
C THR A 95 -4.45 5.68 10.75
N ARG A 96 -4.72 4.87 9.73
CA ARG A 96 -6.01 4.89 9.02
C ARG A 96 -6.55 3.50 8.82
N HIS A 97 -7.87 3.43 8.87
CA HIS A 97 -8.67 2.24 8.60
C HIS A 97 -9.30 2.35 7.23
N GLU A 98 -9.30 1.26 6.48
CA GLU A 98 -9.90 1.14 5.17
C GLU A 98 -10.83 -0.08 5.18
N THR A 99 -11.99 0.05 4.56
CA THR A 99 -13.03 -1.00 4.53
C THR A 99 -13.52 -1.16 3.10
N TYR A 100 -13.66 -2.41 2.65
CA TYR A 100 -14.08 -2.74 1.28
C TYR A 100 -15.27 -3.69 1.29
N GLY A 101 -16.30 -3.34 0.53
CA GLY A 101 -17.40 -4.22 0.18
C GLY A 101 -17.00 -5.32 -0.80
N LEU A 102 -17.95 -6.22 -1.09
CA LEU A 102 -17.73 -7.33 -2.01
C LEU A 102 -17.37 -6.81 -3.41
N GLY A 103 -16.21 -7.22 -3.92
CA GLY A 103 -15.68 -6.79 -5.22
C GLY A 103 -14.99 -5.42 -5.22
N GLU A 104 -15.05 -4.66 -4.12
CA GLU A 104 -14.31 -3.41 -3.97
C GLU A 104 -12.83 -3.68 -3.66
N PHE A 105 -11.97 -2.77 -4.10
CA PHE A 105 -10.54 -2.87 -3.91
C PHE A 105 -9.88 -1.49 -4.01
N LYS A 106 -8.61 -1.42 -3.59
CA LYS A 106 -7.73 -0.28 -3.86
C LYS A 106 -6.44 -0.75 -4.46
N VAL A 107 -6.06 -0.13 -5.58
CA VAL A 107 -4.73 -0.27 -6.17
C VAL A 107 -3.99 1.05 -6.06
N HIS A 108 -2.76 0.99 -5.58
CA HIS A 108 -1.83 2.11 -5.53
C HIS A 108 -0.38 1.64 -5.38
N ASP A 109 0.56 2.54 -5.63
CA ASP A 109 1.98 2.40 -5.27
C ASP A 109 2.35 3.38 -4.15
N LEU A 110 3.60 3.36 -3.68
CA LEU A 110 4.12 4.33 -2.71
C LEU A 110 5.62 4.55 -2.88
N GLU A 111 6.00 5.80 -3.12
CA GLU A 111 7.38 6.28 -3.24
C GLU A 111 7.75 7.16 -2.03
N ASN A 112 8.97 6.98 -1.50
CA ASN A 112 9.53 7.84 -0.46
C ASN A 112 10.20 9.09 -1.05
N LEU A 113 9.58 10.26 -0.87
CA LEU A 113 10.11 11.55 -1.29
C LEU A 113 11.01 12.22 -0.23
N GLY A 114 11.13 11.62 0.95
CA GLY A 114 11.93 12.12 2.06
C GLY A 114 13.41 11.77 1.95
N ASP A 115 14.16 12.21 2.96
CA ASP A 115 15.60 12.00 3.13
C ASP A 115 15.95 10.96 4.20
N ARG A 116 14.92 10.30 4.78
CA ARG A 116 15.04 9.24 5.79
C ARG A 116 14.22 8.03 5.41
N GLU A 117 14.49 6.88 6.04
CA GLU A 117 13.69 5.67 5.88
C GLU A 117 12.21 5.96 6.23
N MET A 118 11.32 5.52 5.35
CA MET A 118 9.87 5.57 5.54
C MET A 118 9.35 4.16 5.78
N VAL A 119 8.70 3.97 6.93
CA VAL A 119 8.24 2.66 7.41
C VAL A 119 6.75 2.69 7.68
N PHE A 120 6.02 1.76 7.06
CA PHE A 120 4.62 1.50 7.34
C PHE A 120 4.43 0.06 7.80
N MET A 121 3.51 -0.13 8.74
CA MET A 121 3.01 -1.45 9.11
C MET A 121 1.55 -1.54 8.72
N THR A 122 1.18 -2.62 8.03
CA THR A 122 -0.18 -2.87 7.55
C THR A 122 -0.71 -4.16 8.17
N VAL A 123 -1.92 -4.14 8.70
CA VAL A 123 -2.62 -5.31 9.21
C VAL A 123 -3.90 -5.50 8.41
N GLU A 124 -3.94 -6.55 7.60
CA GLU A 124 -5.13 -6.97 6.86
C GLU A 124 -5.95 -7.98 7.68
N PHE A 125 -7.27 -7.86 7.62
CA PHE A 125 -8.22 -8.76 8.28
C PHE A 125 -8.77 -9.78 7.27
N LYS A 126 -8.71 -11.07 7.60
CA LYS A 126 -9.16 -12.16 6.71
C LYS A 126 -10.67 -12.40 6.78
N ASP A 127 -11.34 -11.81 7.76
CA ASP A 127 -12.79 -11.82 7.98
C ASP A 127 -13.52 -10.64 7.30
N SER A 128 -12.93 -10.06 6.26
CA SER A 128 -13.56 -9.05 5.40
C SER A 128 -14.61 -9.61 4.44
N ALA A 129 -15.32 -8.71 3.76
CA ALA A 129 -16.30 -9.08 2.73
C ALA A 129 -15.67 -9.88 1.57
N ASN A 130 -14.44 -9.54 1.19
CA ASN A 130 -13.65 -10.27 0.20
C ASN A 130 -12.76 -11.33 0.84
N LYS A 131 -12.39 -12.35 0.07
CA LYS A 131 -11.38 -13.35 0.47
C LYS A 131 -9.96 -12.85 0.18
N PRO A 132 -8.96 -13.26 0.99
CA PRO A 132 -7.57 -12.92 0.73
C PRO A 132 -7.14 -13.41 -0.66
N LEU A 133 -6.44 -12.57 -1.41
CA LEU A 133 -5.77 -13.00 -2.62
C LEU A 133 -4.63 -13.99 -2.26
N PRO A 134 -4.37 -15.00 -3.12
CA PRO A 134 -3.30 -15.96 -2.90
C PRO A 134 -1.94 -15.28 -3.03
N LEU A 135 -1.07 -15.47 -2.05
CA LEU A 135 0.27 -14.88 -2.06
C LEU A 135 1.20 -15.68 -2.98
N PRO A 136 2.07 -15.01 -3.76
CA PRO A 136 3.15 -15.67 -4.51
C PRO A 136 4.06 -16.48 -3.59
N SER A 137 4.62 -17.59 -4.09
CA SER A 137 5.62 -18.38 -3.36
C SER A 137 6.92 -17.61 -3.08
N THR A 138 7.16 -16.52 -3.82
CA THR A 138 8.34 -15.64 -3.70
C THR A 138 8.23 -14.60 -2.59
N VAL A 139 7.10 -14.53 -1.87
CA VAL A 139 6.93 -13.56 -0.77
C VAL A 139 7.98 -13.81 0.30
N GLN A 140 8.73 -12.76 0.63
CA GLN A 140 9.67 -12.78 1.75
C GLN A 140 8.88 -12.84 3.05
N ARG A 141 9.09 -13.91 3.81
CA ARG A 141 8.53 -14.10 5.15
C ARG A 141 9.61 -13.87 6.17
N GLN A 142 9.37 -13.01 7.15
CA GLN A 142 10.25 -12.96 8.31
C GLN A 142 9.96 -14.20 9.17
N ALA A 143 11.02 -14.92 9.58
CA ALA A 143 10.87 -15.96 10.57
C ALA A 143 10.48 -15.31 11.91
N ALA A 144 9.38 -15.78 12.50
CA ALA A 144 8.93 -15.36 13.83
C ALA A 144 9.73 -16.07 14.92
#